data_AF-F7RZX7-F1
#
_entry.id   AF-F7RZX7-F1
#
_cell.length_a   1.000
_cell.length_b   1.000
_cell.length_c   1.000
_cell.angle_alpha   90.00
_cell.angle_beta   90.00
_cell.angle_gamma   90.00
#
_symmetry.space_group_name_H-M   'P 1'
#
loop_
_entity.id
_entity.type
_entity.pdbx_description
1 polymer ?
#
loop_
_entity_poly.entity_id
_entity_poly.type
_entity_poly.pdbx_seq_one_letter_code
_entity_poly.pdbx_strand_id
1 'polypeptide(L)'
;MAKRNWDKTLFPNQQKLMKHFGEDLLLAMKRRGYTKALVSDRTGFDPKTVKRVFDGDPSVSIGVYVMVMAILGLEQNFNDLASNDPLGRKLQDIELLKGRK
;
A
#
# COMPACT_ATOMS: atom_id res chain seq x y z
N MET A 1 29.24 -5.43 0.84
CA MET A 1 28.19 -4.59 1.46
C MET A 1 27.19 -5.51 2.12
N ALA A 2 27.02 -5.41 3.45
CA ALA A 2 26.04 -6.23 4.16
C ALA A 2 24.63 -5.95 3.62
N LYS A 3 23.88 -7.01 3.27
CA LYS A 3 22.45 -6.89 2.97
C LYS A 3 21.80 -6.34 4.24
N ARG A 4 21.30 -5.11 4.17
CA ARG A 4 20.62 -4.45 5.28
C ARG A 4 19.30 -5.19 5.49
N ASN A 5 19.31 -6.14 6.43
CA ASN A 5 18.11 -6.82 6.86
C ASN A 5 17.28 -5.78 7.63
N TRP A 6 16.26 -5.24 6.97
CA TRP A 6 15.23 -4.39 7.56
C TRP A 6 14.17 -5.25 8.26
N ASP A 7 14.50 -6.50 8.58
CA ASP A 7 13.65 -7.55 9.13
C ASP A 7 13.33 -7.29 10.62
N LYS A 8 12.70 -6.15 10.88
CA LYS A 8 11.44 -6.21 11.62
C LYS A 8 10.40 -6.79 10.67
N THR A 9 10.48 -8.10 10.49
CA THR A 9 9.64 -8.90 9.61
C THR A 9 8.18 -8.54 9.86
N LEU A 10 7.48 -8.06 8.83
CA LEU A 10 6.04 -7.92 8.89
C LEU A 10 5.44 -9.24 9.38
N PHE A 11 4.49 -9.19 10.30
CA PHE A 11 3.78 -10.39 10.73
C PHE A 11 3.11 -11.06 9.52
N PRO A 12 2.88 -12.39 9.54
CA PRO A 12 2.31 -13.10 8.41
C PRO A 12 1.01 -12.46 7.87
N ASN A 13 0.17 -11.92 8.74
CA ASN A 13 -1.06 -11.23 8.34
C ASN A 13 -0.78 -9.90 7.60
N GLN A 14 0.25 -9.16 8.00
CA GLN A 14 0.68 -7.92 7.33
C GLN A 14 1.30 -8.23 5.96
N GLN A 15 2.06 -9.32 5.84
CA GLN A 15 2.58 -9.77 4.53
C GLN A 15 1.44 -10.16 3.58
N LYS A 16 0.42 -10.88 4.08
CA LYS A 16 -0.78 -11.21 3.30
C LYS A 16 -1.53 -9.95 2.86
N LEU A 17 -1.67 -8.96 3.76
CA LEU A 17 -2.29 -7.67 3.45
C LEU A 17 -1.54 -6.97 2.30
N MET A 18 -0.21 -6.87 2.40
CA MET A 18 0.62 -6.25 1.37
C MET A 18 0.54 -6.98 0.03
N LYS A 19 0.54 -8.32 0.05
CA LYS A 19 0.38 -9.13 -1.16
C LYS A 19 -0.96 -8.86 -1.84
N HIS A 20 -2.05 -8.87 -1.06
CA HIS A 20 -3.39 -8.59 -1.57
C HIS A 20 -3.47 -7.18 -2.17
N PHE A 21 -2.90 -6.18 -1.48
CA PHE A 21 -2.82 -4.82 -1.99
C PHE A 21 -2.07 -4.73 -3.32
N GLY A 22 -0.93 -5.41 -3.46
CA GLY A 22 -0.20 -5.51 -4.73
C GLY A 22 -1.02 -6.15 -5.86
N GLU A 23 -1.75 -7.24 -5.55
CA GLU A 23 -2.66 -7.91 -6.47
C GLU A 23 -3.80 -6.98 -6.94
N ASP A 24 -4.38 -6.18 -6.04
CA ASP A 24 -5.41 -5.20 -6.36
C ASP A 24 -4.88 -4.09 -7.26
N LEU A 25 -3.67 -3.59 -7.02
CA LEU A 25 -3.01 -2.64 -7.91
C LEU A 25 -2.76 -3.25 -9.29
N LEU A 26 -2.38 -4.53 -9.35
CA LEU A 26 -2.19 -5.25 -10.61
C LEU A 26 -3.51 -5.38 -11.38
N LEU A 27 -4.61 -5.69 -10.68
CA LEU A 27 -5.94 -5.72 -11.27
C LEU A 27 -6.38 -4.34 -11.76
N ALA A 28 -6.14 -3.29 -10.96
CA ALA A 28 -6.42 -1.91 -11.35
C ALA A 28 -5.66 -1.49 -12.62
N MET A 29 -4.39 -1.87 -12.74
CA MET A 29 -3.58 -1.67 -13.95
C MET A 29 -4.19 -2.41 -15.16
N LYS A 30 -4.52 -3.70 -14.99
CA LYS A 30 -5.11 -4.54 -16.06
C LYS A 30 -6.46 -4.01 -16.54
N ARG A 31 -7.33 -3.56 -15.63
CA ARG A 31 -8.64 -2.96 -15.96
C ARG A 31 -8.52 -1.71 -16.84
N ARG A 32 -7.38 -1.01 -16.77
CA ARG A 32 -7.06 0.17 -17.60
C ARG A 32 -6.33 -0.17 -18.90
N GLY A 33 -6.02 -1.44 -19.14
CA GLY A 33 -5.22 -1.88 -20.29
C GLY A 33 -3.75 -1.44 -20.23
N TYR A 34 -3.24 -1.07 -19.05
CA TYR A 34 -1.86 -0.62 -18.90
C TYR A 34 -0.90 -1.80 -18.83
N THR A 35 0.28 -1.65 -19.43
CA THR A 35 1.37 -2.61 -19.30
C THR A 35 2.29 -2.21 -18.15
N LYS A 36 3.02 -3.18 -17.58
CA LYS A 36 4.03 -2.87 -16.57
C LYS A 36 5.12 -1.94 -17.11
N ALA A 37 5.45 -2.07 -18.40
CA ALA A 37 6.39 -1.18 -19.09
C ALA A 37 5.87 0.26 -19.12
N LEU A 38 4.60 0.48 -19.48
CA LEU A 38 3.99 1.81 -19.45
C LEU A 38 4.00 2.43 -18.04
N VAL A 39 3.74 1.63 -17.01
CA VAL A 39 3.81 2.10 -15.63
C VAL A 39 5.25 2.45 -15.24
N SER A 40 6.23 1.65 -15.65
CA SER A 40 7.66 1.97 -15.50
C SER A 40 8.02 3.28 -16.18
N ASP A 41 7.63 3.47 -17.43
CA ASP A 41 7.93 4.68 -18.19
C ASP A 41 7.30 5.93 -17.56
N ARG A 42 6.07 5.81 -17.06
CA ARG A 42 5.35 6.93 -16.40
C ARG A 42 5.83 7.23 -14.98
N THR A 43 6.28 6.21 -14.24
CA THR A 43 6.85 6.41 -12.90
C THR A 43 8.32 6.83 -12.93
N GLY A 44 9.04 6.50 -14.00
CA GLY A 44 10.50 6.58 -14.05
C GLY A 44 11.21 5.47 -13.25
N PHE A 45 10.48 4.48 -12.70
CA PHE A 45 11.09 3.36 -11.98
C PHE A 45 11.36 2.17 -12.90
N ASP A 46 12.42 1.44 -12.57
CA ASP A 46 12.78 0.26 -13.33
C ASP A 46 11.67 -0.82 -13.27
N PRO A 47 11.55 -1.68 -14.30
CA PRO A 47 10.53 -2.71 -14.36
C PRO A 47 10.55 -3.71 -13.20
N LYS A 48 11.70 -3.93 -12.54
CA LYS A 48 11.78 -4.81 -11.37
C LYS A 48 11.14 -4.14 -10.16
N THR A 49 11.36 -2.84 -9.95
CA THR A 49 10.69 -2.08 -8.88
C THR A 49 9.18 -2.05 -9.08
N VAL A 50 8.70 -1.77 -10.29
CA VAL A 50 7.25 -1.81 -10.60
C VAL A 50 6.67 -3.21 -10.42
N LYS A 51 7.40 -4.26 -10.79
CA LYS A 51 6.97 -5.64 -10.52
C LYS A 51 6.83 -5.90 -9.02
N ARG A 52 7.79 -5.47 -8.21
CA ARG A 52 7.78 -5.66 -6.75
C ARG A 52 6.62 -4.95 -6.07
N VAL A 53 6.20 -3.79 -6.57
CA VAL A 53 4.96 -3.11 -6.14
C VAL A 53 3.75 -4.04 -6.31
N PHE A 54 3.58 -4.60 -7.52
CA PHE A 54 2.47 -5.51 -7.82
C PHE A 54 2.56 -6.86 -7.10
N ASP A 55 3.77 -7.28 -6.71
CA ASP A 55 3.99 -8.48 -5.90
C ASP A 55 3.73 -8.20 -4.39
N GLY A 56 3.50 -6.93 -4.01
CA GLY A 56 3.25 -6.54 -2.62
C GLY A 56 4.50 -6.58 -1.75
N ASP A 57 5.68 -6.32 -2.32
CA ASP A 57 6.94 -6.38 -1.59
C ASP A 57 7.07 -5.24 -0.54
N PRO A 58 7.06 -5.56 0.76
CA PRO A 58 7.14 -4.56 1.84
C PRO A 58 8.46 -3.78 1.92
N SER A 59 9.50 -4.19 1.20
CA SER A 59 10.76 -3.45 1.14
C SER A 59 10.77 -2.36 0.06
N VAL A 60 9.72 -2.26 -0.75
CA VAL A 60 9.51 -1.12 -1.63
C VAL A 60 8.99 0.05 -0.80
N SER A 61 9.57 1.25 -1.01
CA SER A 61 9.18 2.43 -0.23
C SER A 61 7.73 2.83 -0.52
N ILE A 62 7.05 3.36 0.49
CA ILE A 62 5.64 3.78 0.35
C ILE A 62 5.46 4.86 -0.73
N GLY A 63 6.46 5.72 -0.95
CA GLY A 63 6.43 6.72 -2.02
C GLY A 63 6.33 6.12 -3.42
N VAL A 64 6.97 4.96 -3.66
CA VAL A 64 6.86 4.24 -4.93
C VAL A 64 5.46 3.68 -5.12
N TYR A 65 4.84 3.12 -4.06
CA TYR A 65 3.45 2.68 -4.10
C TYR A 65 2.50 3.83 -4.46
N VAL A 66 2.67 4.99 -3.81
CA VAL A 66 1.84 6.18 -4.07
C VAL A 66 1.99 6.68 -5.51
N MET A 67 3.22 6.70 -6.06
CA MET A 67 3.43 7.09 -7.47
C MET A 67 2.74 6.13 -8.45
N VAL A 68 2.79 4.82 -8.19
CA VAL A 68 2.05 3.84 -8.99
C VAL A 68 0.53 4.06 -8.85
N MET A 69 0.04 4.31 -7.64
CA MET A 69 -1.38 4.64 -7.41
C MET A 69 -1.80 5.89 -8.17
N ALA A 70 -0.98 6.94 -8.21
CA ALA A 70 -1.26 8.17 -8.94
C ALA A 70 -1.42 7.94 -10.45
N ILE A 71 -0.54 7.13 -11.06
CA ILE A 71 -0.67 6.75 -12.48
C ILE A 71 -1.92 5.91 -12.74
N LEU A 72 -2.37 5.17 -11.73
CA LEU A 72 -3.63 4.44 -11.78
C LEU A 72 -4.84 5.32 -11.42
N GLY A 73 -4.68 6.59 -11.05
CA GLY A 73 -5.77 7.46 -10.60
C GLY A 73 -6.40 6.98 -9.29
N LEU A 74 -5.60 6.38 -8.41
CA LEU A 74 -5.99 5.87 -7.08
C LEU A 74 -5.33 6.69 -5.94
N GLU A 75 -4.68 7.81 -6.25
CA GLU A 75 -4.01 8.66 -5.24
C GLU A 75 -4.95 9.13 -4.12
N GLN A 76 -6.19 9.47 -4.46
CA GLN A 76 -7.15 9.94 -3.47
C GLN A 76 -7.56 8.84 -2.48
N ASN A 77 -7.60 7.58 -2.93
CA ASN A 77 -7.85 6.43 -2.05
C ASN A 77 -6.76 6.26 -0.98
N PHE A 78 -5.52 6.71 -1.26
CA PHE A 78 -4.46 6.70 -0.25
C PHE A 78 -4.74 7.68 0.88
N ASN A 79 -5.31 8.85 0.57
CA ASN A 79 -5.72 9.84 1.56
C ASN A 79 -6.86 9.31 2.45
N ASP A 80 -7.82 8.61 1.85
CA ASP A 80 -8.98 8.05 2.56
C ASP A 80 -8.61 6.90 3.51
N LEU A 81 -7.48 6.23 3.27
CA LEU A 81 -7.01 5.11 4.08
C LEU A 81 -6.67 5.53 5.51
N ALA A 82 -6.08 6.71 5.70
CA ALA A 82 -5.68 7.20 7.02
C ALA A 82 -6.78 8.01 7.72
N SER A 83 -7.66 8.67 6.96
CA SER A 83 -8.77 9.46 7.53
C SER A 83 -9.86 8.57 8.14
N ASN A 84 -10.00 7.33 7.66
CA ASN A 84 -10.92 6.34 8.19
C ASN A 84 -10.30 5.48 9.30
N ASP A 85 -10.38 5.96 10.55
CA ASP A 85 -9.99 5.19 11.76
C ASP A 85 -11.22 4.66 12.54
N PRO A 86 -11.87 3.57 12.09
CA PRO A 86 -13.03 3.01 12.77
C PRO A 86 -12.68 2.39 14.12
N LEU A 87 -11.45 1.88 14.31
CA LEU A 87 -11.03 1.29 15.58
C LEU A 87 -10.81 2.39 16.62
N GLY A 88 -10.10 3.46 16.29
CA GLY A 88 -9.91 4.60 17.18
C GLY A 88 -11.24 5.24 17.57
N ARG A 89 -12.18 5.40 16.62
CA ARG A 89 -13.55 5.84 16.92
C ARG A 89 -14.25 4.93 17.92
N LYS A 90 -14.22 3.61 17.71
CA LYS A 90 -14.81 2.64 18.65
C LYS A 90 -14.17 2.68 20.03
N LEU A 91 -12.85 2.80 20.11
CA LEU A 91 -12.13 2.92 21.38
C LEU A 91 -12.52 4.20 22.11
N GLN A 92 -12.66 5.31 21.38
CA GLN A 92 -13.16 6.57 21.93
C GLN A 92 -14.59 6.45 22.43
N ASP A 93 -15.49 5.82 21.66
CA ASP A 93 -16.88 5.59 22.07
C ASP A 93 -16.96 4.78 23.37
N ILE A 94 -16.15 3.72 23.47
CA ILE A 94 -16.04 2.90 24.69
C ILE A 94 -15.59 3.76 25.89
N GLU A 95 -14.60 4.63 25.72
CA GLU A 95 -14.13 5.52 26.79
C GLU A 95 -15.18 6.58 27.19
N LEU A 96 -15.91 7.15 26.23
CA LEU A 96 -16.98 8.11 26.51
C LEU A 96 -18.15 7.48 27.28
N LEU A 97 -18.49 6.22 26.96
CA LEU A 97 -19.55 5.45 27.64
C LEU A 97 -19.15 4.98 29.05
N LYS A 98 -17.86 4.92 29.38
CA LYS A 98 -17.40 4.58 30.73
C LYS A 98 -17.70 5.66 31.77
N GLY A 99 -18.03 6.89 31.34
CA GLY A 99 -18.38 8.01 32.21
C GLY A 99 -17.18 8.52 33.02
N ARG A 100 -16.95 9.84 33.03
CA ARG A 100 -16.10 10.44 34.06
C ARG A 100 -16.77 10.16 35.41
N LYS A 101 -16.10 9.41 36.29
CA LYS A 101 -16.41 9.41 37.72
C LYS A 101 -16.32 10.82 38.28
#